data_AF-A0A0H5Q4U0-F1
#
_entry.id   AF-A0A0H5Q4U0-F1
#
_cell.length_a   1.000
_cell.length_b   1.000
_cell.length_c   1.000
_cell.angle_alpha   90.00
_cell.angle_beta   90.00
_cell.angle_gamma   90.00
#
_symmetry.space_group_name_H-M   'P 1'
#
loop_
_entity.id
_entity.type
_entity.pdbx_description
1 polymer ?
#
loop_
_entity_poly.entity_id
_entity_poly.type
_entity_poly.pdbx_seq_one_letter_code
_entity_poly.pdbx_strand_id
1 'polypeptide(L)'
;MTRAQEWADLLALEPPAQLADTVDRALARRAKERQKKDRRKALLARWNRRLVSLALSLVLTAALVPAQAAKTYDKISNGTYIVSSKASESMKLDMLGTYTGKATNAQVYKYTPANLTQQFQFTYNKDKSWYGIYPMSNTKMALNAYSNKPVANTNVNVWPKDSKNSTQNWVLERVEGNYYIIRLAYNKNLVLTATGTKNMSNVKLTKYTGSSKQIWKLTPLKTPGSSATVISEATAKKFDQMDEANKKLCQLAKKESIDALGKILHQASLAMKCNYNRADN
;
A
#
# COMPACT_ATOMS: atom_id res chain seq x y z
N MET A 1 26.90 63.29 -40.58
CA MET A 1 25.45 63.52 -40.41
C MET A 1 24.94 62.52 -39.40
N THR A 2 24.12 62.93 -38.44
CA THR A 2 23.58 62.01 -37.42
C THR A 2 22.46 61.16 -38.02
N ARG A 3 22.22 59.95 -37.49
CA ARG A 3 21.16 59.02 -37.94
C ARG A 3 19.76 59.66 -37.96
N ALA A 4 19.55 60.78 -37.26
CA ALA A 4 18.31 61.56 -37.32
C ALA A 4 18.16 62.38 -38.62
N GLN A 5 19.27 62.80 -39.24
CA GLN A 5 19.27 63.53 -40.52
C GLN A 5 19.04 62.60 -41.71
N GLU A 6 19.59 61.39 -41.73
CA GLU A 6 19.30 60.39 -42.77
C GLU A 6 17.81 59.96 -42.80
N TRP A 7 17.14 59.93 -41.65
CA TRP A 7 15.71 59.64 -41.58
C TRP A 7 14.85 60.82 -42.03
N ALA A 8 15.30 62.06 -41.83
CA ALA A 8 14.58 63.26 -42.27
C ALA A 8 14.62 63.42 -43.80
N ASP A 9 15.75 63.09 -44.44
CA ASP A 9 15.89 63.17 -45.90
C ASP A 9 15.10 62.08 -46.65
N LEU A 10 14.95 60.88 -46.05
CA LEU A 10 14.09 59.81 -46.60
C LEU A 10 12.59 60.12 -46.49
N LEU A 11 12.18 60.86 -45.45
CA LEU A 11 10.80 61.32 -45.23
C LEU A 11 10.35 62.39 -46.23
N ALA A 12 11.28 63.10 -46.88
CA ALA A 12 10.98 64.18 -47.82
C ALA A 12 10.58 63.71 -49.24
N LEU A 13 10.66 62.40 -49.52
CA LEU A 13 10.41 61.81 -50.85
C LEU A 13 9.14 60.94 -50.93
N GLU A 14 8.41 60.73 -49.83
CA GLU A 14 7.14 59.99 -49.85
C GLU A 14 5.93 60.94 -49.90
N PRO A 15 4.92 60.69 -50.76
CA PRO A 15 3.73 61.54 -50.80
C PRO A 15 2.99 61.49 -49.45
N PRO A 16 2.55 62.65 -48.90
CA PRO A 16 2.09 62.77 -47.51
C PRO A 16 0.99 61.80 -47.08
N ALA A 17 0.18 61.29 -48.03
CA ALA A 17 -0.86 60.30 -47.79
C ALA A 17 -0.32 58.91 -47.38
N GLN A 18 0.82 58.46 -47.93
CA GLN A 18 1.41 57.16 -47.60
C GLN A 18 2.08 57.15 -46.22
N LEU A 19 2.61 58.31 -45.80
CA LEU A 19 3.22 58.48 -44.49
C LEU A 19 2.16 58.45 -43.37
N ALA A 20 1.02 59.11 -43.59
CA ALA A 20 -0.10 59.11 -42.65
C ALA A 20 -0.66 57.69 -42.41
N ASP A 21 -0.89 56.91 -43.48
CA ASP A 21 -1.37 55.52 -43.38
C ASP A 21 -0.36 54.61 -42.64
N THR A 22 0.94 54.84 -42.81
CA THR A 22 1.98 54.08 -42.10
C THR A 22 2.03 54.42 -40.61
N VAL A 23 1.86 55.69 -40.25
CA VAL A 23 1.77 56.13 -38.85
C VAL A 23 0.49 55.58 -38.20
N ASP A 24 -0.66 55.63 -38.89
CA ASP A 24 -1.93 55.12 -38.37
C ASP A 24 -1.90 53.62 -38.12
N ARG A 25 -1.31 52.84 -39.04
CA ARG A 25 -1.09 51.40 -38.85
C ARG A 25 -0.16 51.11 -37.68
N ALA A 26 0.87 51.92 -37.45
CA ALA A 26 1.77 51.78 -36.31
C ALA A 26 1.06 52.11 -34.98
N LEU A 27 0.23 53.15 -34.94
CA LEU A 27 -0.59 53.50 -33.78
C LEU A 27 -1.61 52.42 -33.46
N ALA A 28 -2.28 51.86 -34.47
CA ALA A 28 -3.23 50.75 -34.31
C ALA A 28 -2.55 49.48 -33.74
N ARG A 29 -1.33 49.16 -34.19
CA ARG A 29 -0.54 48.05 -33.63
C ARG A 29 -0.18 48.29 -32.17
N ARG A 30 0.26 49.50 -31.82
CA ARG A 30 0.56 49.88 -30.42
C ARG A 30 -0.68 49.80 -29.52
N ALA A 31 -1.86 50.19 -30.02
CA ALA A 31 -3.12 50.09 -29.28
C ALA A 31 -3.50 48.63 -29.00
N LYS A 32 -3.37 47.73 -29.98
CA LYS A 32 -3.64 46.29 -29.80
C LYS A 32 -2.70 45.64 -28.77
N GLU A 33 -1.42 46.00 -28.76
CA GLU A 33 -0.46 45.50 -27.76
C GLU A 33 -0.76 46.01 -26.34
N ARG A 34 -1.18 47.28 -26.19
CA ARG A 34 -1.65 47.82 -24.90
C ARG A 34 -2.86 47.03 -24.39
N GLN A 35 -3.87 46.81 -25.24
CA GLN A 35 -5.06 46.03 -24.88
C GLN A 35 -4.71 44.58 -24.48
N LYS A 36 -3.75 43.95 -25.17
CA LYS A 36 -3.28 42.60 -24.82
C LYS A 36 -2.55 42.57 -23.47
N LYS A 37 -1.75 43.60 -23.17
CA LYS A 37 -1.07 43.77 -21.88
C LYS A 37 -2.07 44.02 -20.75
N ASP A 38 -3.10 44.80 -20.99
CA ASP A 38 -4.16 45.08 -20.01
C ASP A 38 -5.05 43.86 -19.76
N ARG A 39 -5.38 43.07 -20.80
CA ARG A 39 -6.07 41.78 -20.64
C ARG A 39 -5.24 40.79 -19.82
N ARG A 40 -3.91 40.75 -20.03
CA ARG A 40 -2.98 39.93 -19.22
C ARG A 40 -2.92 40.41 -17.76
N LYS A 41 -2.83 41.72 -17.52
CA LYS A 41 -2.87 42.30 -16.16
C LYS A 41 -4.21 42.03 -15.46
N ALA A 42 -5.34 42.16 -16.16
CA ALA A 42 -6.67 41.89 -15.63
C ALA A 42 -6.87 40.40 -15.31
N LEU A 43 -6.33 39.49 -16.13
CA LEU A 43 -6.28 38.06 -15.82
C LEU A 43 -5.45 37.81 -14.55
N LEU A 44 -4.22 38.32 -14.48
CA LEU A 44 -3.37 38.18 -13.28
C LEU A 44 -4.02 38.74 -12.01
N ALA A 45 -4.74 39.88 -12.11
CA ALA A 45 -5.50 40.44 -10.99
C ALA A 45 -6.68 39.54 -10.56
N ARG A 46 -7.36 38.88 -11.51
CA ARG A 46 -8.40 37.87 -11.23
C ARG A 46 -7.84 36.62 -10.55
N TRP A 47 -6.64 36.17 -10.93
CA TRP A 47 -5.94 35.06 -10.28
C TRP A 47 -5.50 35.43 -8.85
N ASN A 48 -4.99 36.64 -8.63
CA ASN A 48 -4.63 37.12 -7.28
C ASN A 48 -5.85 37.34 -6.38
N ARG A 49 -6.99 37.81 -6.89
CA ARG A 49 -8.22 37.92 -6.08
C ARG A 49 -8.79 36.56 -5.66
N ARG A 50 -8.64 35.51 -6.50
CA ARG A 50 -9.08 34.15 -6.14
C ARG A 50 -8.14 33.44 -5.18
N LEU A 51 -6.84 33.72 -5.22
CA LEU A 51 -5.86 33.16 -4.28
C LEU A 51 -5.89 33.86 -2.91
N VAL A 52 -6.14 35.18 -2.86
CA VAL A 52 -6.21 35.93 -1.60
C VAL A 52 -7.56 35.71 -0.87
N SER A 53 -8.66 35.48 -1.58
CA SER A 53 -9.97 35.17 -0.94
C SER A 53 -10.13 33.72 -0.47
N LEU A 54 -9.24 32.79 -0.83
CA LEU A 54 -9.19 31.43 -0.26
C LEU A 54 -8.18 31.31 0.91
N ALA A 55 -7.26 32.26 1.05
CA ALA A 55 -6.27 32.28 2.13
C ALA A 55 -6.70 33.10 3.37
N LEU A 56 -7.78 33.91 3.28
CA LEU A 56 -8.27 34.76 4.39
C LEU A 56 -9.64 34.30 4.94
N SER A 57 -9.86 32.99 5.01
CA SER A 57 -10.90 32.36 5.86
C SER A 57 -10.41 31.08 6.54
N LEU A 58 -9.08 30.86 6.61
CA LEU A 58 -8.46 29.73 7.31
C LEU A 58 -7.53 30.18 8.45
N VAL A 59 -7.75 31.36 9.02
CA VAL A 59 -7.04 31.83 10.22
C VAL A 59 -8.06 32.50 11.13
N LEU A 60 -8.97 31.73 11.73
CA LEU A 60 -9.45 31.92 13.12
C LEU A 60 -10.49 30.86 13.58
N THR A 61 -10.26 29.56 13.38
CA THR A 61 -10.83 28.48 14.23
C THR A 61 -10.01 27.19 14.04
N ALA A 62 -8.74 27.20 14.43
CA ALA A 62 -7.94 25.97 14.56
C ALA A 62 -7.43 25.85 16.00
N ALA A 63 -8.34 25.97 16.96
CA ALA A 63 -8.15 25.50 18.32
C ALA A 63 -9.22 24.41 18.57
N LEU A 64 -8.76 23.22 18.96
CA LEU A 64 -9.56 22.08 19.44
C LEU A 64 -10.34 21.24 18.43
N VAL A 65 -9.80 21.00 17.23
CA VAL A 65 -9.96 19.64 16.68
C VAL A 65 -8.82 18.83 17.28
N PRO A 66 -9.06 17.84 18.16
CA PRO A 66 -7.98 16.93 18.53
C PRO A 66 -7.45 16.37 17.22
N ALA A 67 -6.16 16.54 16.95
CA ALA A 67 -5.50 15.83 15.88
C ALA A 67 -5.83 14.35 16.12
N GLN A 68 -6.74 13.80 15.32
CA GLN A 68 -7.06 12.38 15.38
C GLN A 68 -5.72 11.71 15.14
N ALA A 69 -5.15 11.08 16.19
CA ALA A 69 -3.89 10.38 16.08
C ALA A 69 -3.97 9.53 14.80
N ALA A 70 -3.09 9.80 13.83
CA ALA A 70 -3.10 9.07 12.59
C ALA A 70 -3.04 7.59 12.95
N LYS A 71 -3.97 6.77 12.43
CA LYS A 71 -4.03 5.34 12.74
C LYS A 71 -2.67 4.73 12.43
N THR A 72 -1.91 4.37 13.47
CA THR A 72 -0.62 3.71 13.33
C THR A 72 -0.86 2.21 13.19
N TYR A 73 -0.57 1.70 12.00
CA TYR A 73 -0.61 0.27 11.74
C TYR A 73 0.75 -0.33 12.08
N ASP A 74 0.91 -0.77 13.32
CA ASP A 74 2.15 -1.38 13.76
C ASP A 74 2.34 -2.78 13.16
N LYS A 75 3.60 -3.10 12.87
CA LYS A 75 4.00 -4.38 12.31
C LYS A 75 4.47 -5.28 13.44
N ILE A 76 3.83 -6.43 13.59
CA ILE A 76 4.37 -7.54 14.37
C ILE A 76 5.27 -8.41 13.48
N SER A 77 6.27 -9.05 14.08
CA SER A 77 7.08 -10.05 13.38
C SER A 77 6.21 -11.22 12.90
N ASN A 78 6.56 -11.80 11.75
CA ASN A 78 5.94 -13.05 11.32
C ASN A 78 6.15 -14.14 12.37
N GLY A 79 5.14 -14.96 12.61
CA GLY A 79 5.22 -16.00 13.64
C GLY A 79 3.85 -16.52 14.06
N THR A 80 3.86 -17.42 15.04
CA THR A 80 2.65 -18.00 15.60
C THR A 80 2.24 -17.24 16.84
N TYR A 81 0.95 -16.90 16.95
CA TYR A 81 0.40 -16.12 18.04
C TYR A 81 -0.85 -16.79 18.61
N ILE A 82 -1.04 -16.60 19.91
CA ILE A 82 -2.35 -16.73 20.57
C ILE A 82 -3.04 -15.36 20.52
N VAL A 83 -4.29 -15.35 20.07
CA VAL A 83 -5.10 -14.13 19.92
C VAL A 83 -6.14 -14.11 21.05
N SER A 84 -5.91 -13.33 22.10
CA SER A 84 -6.77 -13.29 23.30
C SER A 84 -7.73 -12.11 23.27
N SER A 85 -8.99 -12.31 23.67
CA SER A 85 -9.95 -11.22 23.77
C SER A 85 -9.59 -10.28 24.93
N LYS A 86 -9.56 -8.96 24.71
CA LYS A 86 -9.39 -7.98 25.81
C LYS A 86 -10.61 -7.99 26.75
N ALA A 87 -11.80 -8.36 26.25
CA ALA A 87 -13.00 -8.48 27.08
C ALA A 87 -12.95 -9.67 28.05
N SER A 88 -12.09 -10.66 27.81
CA SER A 88 -11.85 -11.79 28.71
C SER A 88 -10.56 -12.50 28.33
N GLU A 89 -9.50 -12.33 29.12
CA GLU A 89 -8.19 -12.91 28.79
C GLU A 89 -8.20 -14.44 28.74
N SER A 90 -9.16 -15.11 29.40
CA SER A 90 -9.34 -16.57 29.31
C SER A 90 -9.85 -17.05 27.95
N MET A 91 -10.43 -16.16 27.14
CA MET A 91 -11.06 -16.47 25.86
C MET A 91 -10.12 -16.13 24.70
N LYS A 92 -9.92 -17.10 23.81
CA LYS A 92 -9.05 -16.96 22.62
C LYS A 92 -9.88 -17.03 21.36
N LEU A 93 -9.41 -16.39 20.29
CA LEU A 93 -9.87 -16.72 18.94
C LEU A 93 -9.66 -18.21 18.72
N ASP A 94 -10.66 -18.88 18.19
CA ASP A 94 -10.69 -20.33 18.03
C ASP A 94 -11.45 -20.68 16.74
N MET A 95 -10.97 -21.70 16.04
CA MET A 95 -11.69 -22.31 14.92
C MET A 95 -12.52 -23.47 15.44
N LEU A 96 -13.83 -23.43 15.20
CA LEU A 96 -14.78 -24.42 15.73
C LEU A 96 -14.38 -25.86 15.38
N GLY A 97 -14.31 -26.72 16.39
CA GLY A 97 -13.99 -28.15 16.26
C GLY A 97 -12.51 -28.46 16.52
N THR A 98 -12.08 -29.66 16.14
CA THR A 98 -10.70 -30.14 16.33
C THR A 98 -9.88 -30.15 15.04
N TYR A 99 -10.55 -30.11 13.88
CA TYR A 99 -9.94 -29.98 12.56
C TYR A 99 -10.53 -28.79 11.81
N THR A 100 -9.67 -28.05 11.12
CA THR A 100 -10.07 -26.82 10.43
C THR A 100 -10.17 -27.06 8.93
N GLY A 101 -11.42 -27.06 8.44
CA GLY A 101 -11.78 -27.23 7.04
C GLY A 101 -12.33 -25.94 6.42
N LYS A 102 -12.73 -26.03 5.16
CA LYS A 102 -13.44 -24.95 4.47
C LYS A 102 -14.71 -24.59 5.24
N ALA A 103 -14.93 -23.29 5.42
CA ALA A 103 -16.09 -22.72 6.11
C ALA A 103 -16.19 -22.99 7.63
N THR A 104 -15.17 -23.58 8.26
CA THR A 104 -15.12 -23.68 9.73
C THR A 104 -15.27 -22.30 10.36
N ASN A 105 -16.20 -22.19 11.32
CA ASN A 105 -16.58 -20.92 11.94
C ASN A 105 -15.50 -20.39 12.90
N ALA A 106 -15.32 -19.07 12.94
CA ALA A 106 -14.51 -18.42 13.96
C ALA A 106 -15.36 -18.15 15.21
N GLN A 107 -14.83 -18.50 16.38
CA GLN A 107 -15.47 -18.27 17.66
C GLN A 107 -14.45 -17.79 18.70
N VAL A 108 -14.93 -17.48 19.89
CA VAL A 108 -14.09 -17.47 21.07
C VAL A 108 -14.35 -18.68 21.94
N TYR A 109 -13.27 -19.26 22.45
CA TYR A 109 -13.33 -20.42 23.34
C TYR A 109 -12.29 -20.28 24.45
N LYS A 110 -12.56 -20.92 25.60
CA LYS A 110 -11.61 -20.98 26.71
C LYS A 110 -10.26 -21.52 26.22
N TYR A 111 -9.17 -20.93 26.68
CA TYR A 111 -7.83 -21.35 26.31
C TYR A 111 -7.58 -22.82 26.68
N THR A 112 -7.12 -23.59 25.70
CA THR A 112 -6.64 -24.96 25.86
C THR A 112 -5.17 -25.00 25.42
N PRO A 113 -4.22 -25.28 26.32
CA PRO A 113 -2.81 -25.36 25.98
C PRO A 113 -2.54 -26.29 24.79
N ALA A 114 -1.61 -25.90 23.92
CA ALA A 114 -1.22 -26.63 22.71
C ALA A 114 -2.35 -26.88 21.67
N ASN A 115 -3.57 -26.39 21.87
CA ASN A 115 -4.63 -26.53 20.87
C ASN A 115 -4.31 -25.70 19.62
N LEU A 116 -4.15 -26.38 18.47
CA LEU A 116 -3.77 -25.75 17.21
C LEU A 116 -4.90 -24.90 16.59
N THR A 117 -6.16 -25.09 16.99
CA THR A 117 -7.28 -24.24 16.54
C THR A 117 -7.27 -22.85 17.17
N GLN A 118 -6.48 -22.67 18.24
CA GLN A 118 -6.31 -21.42 18.98
C GLN A 118 -4.98 -20.72 18.69
N GLN A 119 -4.18 -21.28 17.77
CA GLN A 119 -2.87 -20.78 17.36
C GLN A 119 -2.93 -20.31 15.92
N PHE A 120 -2.41 -19.12 15.65
CA PHE A 120 -2.49 -18.50 14.33
C PHE A 120 -1.12 -18.04 13.87
N GLN A 121 -0.73 -18.49 12.67
CA GLN A 121 0.41 -17.94 11.96
C GLN A 121 0.01 -16.60 11.32
N PHE A 122 0.74 -15.54 11.69
CA PHE A 122 0.67 -14.23 11.05
C PHE A 122 1.81 -14.09 10.06
N THR A 123 1.48 -13.82 8.80
CA THR A 123 2.48 -13.59 7.74
C THR A 123 2.21 -12.26 7.06
N TYR A 124 3.14 -11.33 7.22
CA TYR A 124 3.07 -10.01 6.60
C TYR A 124 3.44 -10.06 5.11
N ASN A 125 2.57 -9.52 4.27
CA ASN A 125 2.84 -9.22 2.87
C ASN A 125 3.41 -7.80 2.77
N LYS A 126 4.72 -7.69 2.51
CA LYS A 126 5.43 -6.40 2.44
C LYS A 126 4.92 -5.51 1.31
N ASP A 127 4.63 -6.09 0.15
CA ASP A 127 4.24 -5.34 -1.05
C ASP A 127 2.85 -4.70 -0.90
N LYS A 128 1.93 -5.40 -0.22
CA LYS A 128 0.53 -5.00 -0.11
C LYS A 128 0.14 -4.46 1.28
N SER A 129 1.07 -4.48 2.24
CA SER A 129 0.89 -3.93 3.59
C SER A 129 -0.28 -4.53 4.39
N TRP A 130 -0.41 -5.86 4.39
CA TRP A 130 -1.40 -6.60 5.19
C TRP A 130 -0.85 -7.94 5.67
N TYR A 131 -1.54 -8.56 6.62
CA TYR A 131 -1.27 -9.89 7.14
C TYR A 131 -2.25 -10.92 6.56
N GLY A 132 -1.71 -12.07 6.20
CA GLY A 132 -2.49 -13.31 6.20
C GLY A 132 -2.49 -13.90 7.61
N ILE A 133 -3.63 -14.42 8.05
CA ILE A 133 -3.81 -15.06 9.35
C ILE A 133 -4.28 -16.49 9.09
N TYR A 134 -3.45 -17.47 9.49
CA TYR A 134 -3.67 -18.88 9.16
C TYR A 134 -3.76 -19.71 10.45
N PRO A 135 -4.81 -20.51 10.66
CA PRO A 135 -4.88 -21.39 11.82
C PRO A 135 -3.81 -22.49 11.72
N MET A 136 -3.11 -22.78 12.81
CA MET A 136 -2.05 -23.79 12.84
C MET A 136 -2.60 -25.22 12.68
N SER A 137 -3.88 -25.44 12.97
CA SER A 137 -4.58 -26.69 12.69
C SER A 137 -4.70 -27.00 11.20
N ASN A 138 -4.65 -25.98 10.32
CA ASN A 138 -4.57 -26.13 8.87
C ASN A 138 -4.11 -24.84 8.17
N THR A 139 -2.82 -24.73 7.89
CA THR A 139 -2.22 -23.52 7.27
C THR A 139 -2.57 -23.33 5.79
N LYS A 140 -3.29 -24.29 5.17
CA LYS A 140 -3.88 -24.13 3.83
C LYS A 140 -5.18 -23.31 3.86
N MET A 141 -5.72 -23.05 5.06
CA MET A 141 -6.87 -22.18 5.28
C MET A 141 -6.42 -20.81 5.78
N ALA A 142 -7.24 -19.79 5.55
CA ALA A 142 -7.02 -18.42 6.00
C ALA A 142 -8.27 -17.87 6.70
N LEU A 143 -8.08 -17.05 7.74
CA LEU A 143 -9.15 -16.29 8.38
C LEU A 143 -9.81 -15.39 7.33
N ASN A 144 -11.12 -15.50 7.20
CA ASN A 144 -11.86 -14.99 6.06
C ASN A 144 -13.16 -14.31 6.49
N ALA A 145 -13.44 -13.14 5.90
CA ALA A 145 -14.78 -12.57 5.94
C ALA A 145 -15.69 -13.36 4.99
N TYR A 146 -16.80 -13.92 5.50
CA TYR A 146 -17.68 -14.79 4.73
C TYR A 146 -18.64 -14.00 3.80
N SER A 147 -18.06 -13.25 2.86
CA SER A 147 -18.75 -12.51 1.81
C SER A 147 -17.73 -11.96 0.81
N ASN A 148 -18.10 -11.88 -0.47
CA ASN A 148 -17.28 -11.19 -1.49
C ASN A 148 -17.31 -9.66 -1.34
N LYS A 149 -18.30 -9.12 -0.61
CA LYS A 149 -18.44 -7.71 -0.28
C LYS A 149 -18.79 -7.57 1.21
N PRO A 150 -17.82 -7.76 2.12
CA PRO A 150 -18.09 -7.73 3.55
C PRO A 150 -18.67 -6.39 4.03
N VAL A 151 -19.69 -6.49 4.88
CA VAL A 151 -20.38 -5.37 5.55
C VAL A 151 -20.39 -5.61 7.07
N ALA A 152 -20.94 -4.67 7.82
CA ALA A 152 -21.15 -4.90 9.25
C ALA A 152 -22.04 -6.13 9.47
N ASN A 153 -21.71 -6.93 10.48
CA ASN A 153 -22.27 -8.24 10.80
C ASN A 153 -21.92 -9.39 9.85
N THR A 154 -21.05 -9.19 8.84
CA THR A 154 -20.51 -10.32 8.07
C THR A 154 -19.80 -11.31 8.99
N ASN A 155 -20.15 -12.59 8.86
CA ASN A 155 -19.56 -13.66 9.66
C ASN A 155 -18.06 -13.83 9.34
N VAL A 156 -17.29 -14.35 10.30
CA VAL A 156 -15.89 -14.73 10.07
C VAL A 156 -15.77 -16.24 10.14
N ASN A 157 -15.13 -16.81 9.14
CA ASN A 157 -14.82 -18.23 9.06
C ASN A 157 -13.39 -18.40 8.58
N VAL A 158 -13.04 -19.62 8.19
CA VAL A 158 -11.86 -19.87 7.38
C VAL A 158 -12.23 -20.39 5.99
N TRP A 159 -11.36 -20.11 5.03
CA TRP A 159 -11.51 -20.54 3.64
C TRP A 159 -10.16 -20.91 3.05
N PRO A 160 -10.09 -21.76 2.01
CA PRO A 160 -8.84 -22.00 1.30
C PRO A 160 -8.10 -20.71 0.98
N LYS A 161 -6.81 -20.68 1.32
CA LYS A 161 -5.94 -19.52 1.10
C LYS A 161 -5.95 -19.12 -0.37
N ASP A 162 -6.24 -17.86 -0.63
CA ASP A 162 -6.20 -17.26 -1.96
C ASP A 162 -5.52 -15.89 -1.89
N SER A 163 -4.35 -15.76 -2.54
CA SER A 163 -3.55 -14.53 -2.54
C SER A 163 -4.19 -13.37 -3.31
N LYS A 164 -5.24 -13.65 -4.10
CA LYS A 164 -6.05 -12.66 -4.83
C LYS A 164 -7.30 -12.26 -4.03
N ASN A 165 -7.67 -13.00 -2.99
CA ASN A 165 -8.86 -12.72 -2.22
C ASN A 165 -8.62 -11.69 -1.11
N SER A 166 -9.12 -10.48 -1.33
CA SER A 166 -9.01 -9.37 -0.37
C SER A 166 -9.78 -9.58 0.94
N THR A 167 -10.72 -10.53 1.00
CA THR A 167 -11.52 -10.85 2.20
C THR A 167 -10.73 -11.67 3.24
N GLN A 168 -9.51 -12.09 2.90
CA GLN A 168 -8.58 -12.84 3.74
C GLN A 168 -7.40 -12.00 4.25
N ASN A 169 -7.40 -10.70 3.95
CA ASN A 169 -6.31 -9.80 4.24
C ASN A 169 -6.65 -8.92 5.44
N TRP A 170 -5.71 -8.80 6.38
CA TRP A 170 -5.94 -8.15 7.67
C TRP A 170 -4.88 -7.08 7.96
N VAL A 171 -5.27 -6.00 8.62
CA VAL A 171 -4.35 -4.94 9.08
C VAL A 171 -4.46 -4.81 10.58
N LEU A 172 -3.33 -4.67 11.25
CA LEU A 172 -3.24 -4.53 12.71
C LEU A 172 -3.08 -3.06 13.06
N GLU A 173 -3.98 -2.52 13.87
CA GLU A 173 -3.87 -1.18 14.46
C GLU A 173 -3.57 -1.35 15.94
N ARG A 174 -2.42 -0.84 16.41
CA ARG A 174 -2.03 -1.01 17.81
C ARG A 174 -2.84 -0.06 18.69
N VAL A 175 -3.26 -0.57 19.84
CA VAL A 175 -3.91 0.21 20.89
C VAL A 175 -2.87 0.57 21.95
N GLU A 176 -2.30 -0.45 22.60
CA GLU A 176 -1.31 -0.33 23.66
C GLU A 176 -0.58 -1.67 23.82
N GLY A 177 0.69 -1.67 24.22
CA GLY A 177 1.42 -2.92 24.51
C GLY A 177 1.32 -3.95 23.38
N ASN A 178 0.70 -5.10 23.67
CA ASN A 178 0.42 -6.17 22.69
C ASN A 178 -1.06 -6.25 22.29
N TYR A 179 -1.85 -5.20 22.53
CA TYR A 179 -3.26 -5.12 22.18
C TYR A 179 -3.44 -4.40 20.84
N TYR A 180 -4.24 -5.01 19.96
CA TYR A 180 -4.48 -4.57 18.60
C TYR A 180 -5.96 -4.64 18.24
N ILE A 181 -6.37 -3.79 17.32
CA ILE A 181 -7.59 -3.94 16.55
C ILE A 181 -7.21 -4.66 15.25
N ILE A 182 -7.87 -5.79 14.97
CA ILE A 182 -7.67 -6.56 13.74
C ILE A 182 -8.71 -6.10 12.71
N ARG A 183 -8.28 -5.33 11.72
CA ARG A 183 -9.15 -4.72 10.70
C ARG A 183 -9.13 -5.52 9.42
N LEU A 184 -10.27 -5.61 8.75
CA LEU A 184 -10.33 -6.16 7.40
C LEU A 184 -9.65 -5.20 6.42
N ALA A 185 -8.69 -5.66 5.62
CA ALA A 185 -7.99 -4.80 4.66
C ALA A 185 -8.92 -4.30 3.54
N TYR A 186 -9.89 -5.12 3.11
CA TYR A 186 -10.91 -4.74 2.13
C TYR A 186 -11.74 -3.52 2.56
N ASN A 187 -12.08 -3.44 3.86
CA ASN A 187 -12.79 -2.31 4.43
C ASN A 187 -12.35 -2.10 5.88
N LYS A 188 -11.43 -1.15 6.09
CA LYS A 188 -10.79 -0.89 7.39
C LYS A 188 -11.76 -0.35 8.47
N ASN A 189 -13.00 -0.04 8.12
CA ASN A 189 -14.03 0.29 9.10
C ASN A 189 -14.60 -0.96 9.79
N LEU A 190 -14.37 -2.15 9.22
CA LEU A 190 -14.81 -3.43 9.76
C LEU A 190 -13.69 -4.09 10.55
N VAL A 191 -14.01 -4.52 11.78
CA VAL A 191 -13.05 -5.07 12.74
C VAL A 191 -13.52 -6.43 13.26
N LEU A 192 -12.55 -7.30 13.53
CA LEU A 192 -12.79 -8.60 14.14
C LEU A 192 -13.37 -8.42 15.54
N THR A 193 -14.56 -8.93 15.77
CA THR A 193 -15.35 -8.67 16.98
C THR A 193 -15.88 -9.97 17.57
N ALA A 194 -15.55 -10.27 18.82
CA ALA A 194 -16.22 -11.33 19.57
C ALA A 194 -17.64 -10.86 19.95
N THR A 195 -18.67 -11.69 19.75
CA THR A 195 -20.04 -11.32 20.14
C THR A 195 -20.23 -11.37 21.66
N GLY A 196 -19.45 -12.21 22.34
CA GLY A 196 -19.51 -12.44 23.78
C GLY A 196 -18.19 -12.92 24.37
N THR A 197 -18.23 -13.29 25.65
CA THR A 197 -17.09 -13.76 26.45
C THR A 197 -17.30 -15.19 26.98
N LYS A 198 -18.30 -15.91 26.45
CA LYS A 198 -18.58 -17.31 26.77
C LYS A 198 -18.04 -18.22 25.67
N ASN A 199 -17.78 -19.48 25.99
CA ASN A 199 -17.46 -20.49 24.98
C ASN A 199 -18.46 -20.47 23.82
N MET A 200 -17.94 -20.63 22.61
CA MET A 200 -18.72 -20.64 21.36
C MET A 200 -19.40 -19.30 21.02
N SER A 201 -19.05 -18.21 21.71
CA SER A 201 -19.50 -16.89 21.26
C SER A 201 -18.87 -16.63 19.89
N ASN A 202 -19.71 -16.28 18.91
CA ASN A 202 -19.28 -16.09 17.54
C ASN A 202 -18.24 -14.97 17.39
N VAL A 203 -17.47 -15.00 16.31
CA VAL A 203 -16.63 -13.89 15.87
C VAL A 203 -17.12 -13.38 14.52
N LYS A 204 -17.38 -12.08 14.44
CA LYS A 204 -17.90 -11.44 13.23
C LYS A 204 -17.25 -10.09 12.99
N LEU A 205 -17.48 -9.53 11.81
CA LEU A 205 -17.07 -8.17 11.49
C LEU A 205 -18.11 -7.18 11.99
N THR A 206 -17.69 -6.12 12.67
CA THR A 206 -18.56 -4.99 13.03
C THR A 206 -17.84 -3.66 12.80
N LYS A 207 -18.57 -2.54 12.83
CA LYS A 207 -17.94 -1.22 12.85
C LYS A 207 -17.20 -1.04 14.17
N TYR A 208 -16.01 -0.45 14.14
CA TYR A 208 -15.27 -0.15 15.37
C TYR A 208 -16.06 0.82 16.27
N THR A 209 -16.22 0.47 17.54
CA THR A 209 -16.93 1.24 18.57
C THR A 209 -16.07 1.52 19.80
N GLY A 210 -14.83 1.04 19.85
CA GLY A 210 -13.97 1.13 21.05
C GLY A 210 -14.23 0.05 22.10
N SER A 211 -15.16 -0.88 21.83
CA SER A 211 -15.46 -1.98 22.76
C SER A 211 -14.25 -2.90 22.99
N SER A 212 -14.05 -3.36 24.23
CA SER A 212 -13.04 -4.39 24.57
C SER A 212 -13.23 -5.71 23.80
N LYS A 213 -14.42 -5.98 23.27
CA LYS A 213 -14.71 -7.14 22.40
C LYS A 213 -14.11 -7.03 20.99
N GLN A 214 -13.58 -5.86 20.63
CA GLN A 214 -12.95 -5.54 19.35
C GLN A 214 -11.43 -5.39 19.45
N ILE A 215 -10.87 -5.61 20.65
CA ILE A 215 -9.46 -5.45 20.94
C ILE A 215 -8.89 -6.81 21.34
N TRP A 216 -7.77 -7.17 20.75
CA TRP A 216 -7.17 -8.49 20.85
C TRP A 216 -5.71 -8.39 21.30
N LYS A 217 -5.34 -9.14 22.33
CA LYS A 217 -3.94 -9.31 22.75
C LYS A 217 -3.27 -10.36 21.88
N LEU A 218 -2.18 -10.01 21.22
CA LEU A 218 -1.37 -10.93 20.44
C LEU A 218 -0.17 -11.38 21.28
N THR A 219 -0.18 -12.63 21.72
CA THR A 219 0.93 -13.23 22.47
C THR A 219 1.71 -14.15 21.54
N PRO A 220 2.98 -13.84 21.22
CA PRO A 220 3.79 -14.72 20.38
C PRO A 220 4.02 -16.04 21.12
N LEU A 221 3.74 -17.15 20.45
CA LEU A 221 4.25 -18.44 20.86
C LEU A 221 5.70 -18.50 20.39
N LYS A 222 6.63 -18.52 21.35
CA LYS A 222 8.02 -18.86 21.04
C LYS A 222 7.98 -20.22 20.35
N THR A 223 8.50 -20.30 19.14
CA THR A 223 8.71 -21.59 18.46
C THR A 223 9.49 -22.48 19.43
N PRO A 224 9.11 -23.76 19.64
CA PRO A 224 10.01 -24.71 20.28
C PRO A 224 11.29 -24.76 19.42
N GLY A 225 12.35 -24.11 19.89
CA GLY A 225 13.56 -23.79 19.12
C GLY A 225 14.02 -22.32 19.22
N SER A 226 13.16 -21.42 19.68
CA SER A 226 13.48 -20.03 20.06
C SER A 226 13.47 -19.90 21.58
N SER A 227 14.28 -20.73 22.25
CA SER A 227 14.89 -20.26 23.49
C SER A 227 15.87 -19.16 23.08
N ALA A 228 15.68 -17.97 23.64
CA ALA A 228 16.70 -16.94 23.66
C ALA A 228 17.87 -17.45 24.52
N THR A 229 18.63 -18.39 23.98
CA THR A 229 20.02 -18.59 24.36
C THR A 229 20.74 -17.41 23.73
N VAL A 230 21.52 -16.67 24.51
CA VAL A 230 22.40 -15.60 24.02
C VAL A 230 23.23 -16.18 22.88
N ILE A 231 22.84 -15.91 21.64
CA ILE A 231 23.55 -16.43 20.48
C ILE A 231 24.77 -15.54 20.35
N SER A 232 25.95 -16.09 20.64
CA SER A 232 27.21 -15.38 20.51
C SER A 232 27.33 -14.75 19.12
N GLU A 233 27.98 -13.58 19.02
CA GLU A 233 28.16 -12.83 17.76
C GLU A 233 28.72 -13.69 16.62
N ALA A 234 29.48 -14.74 16.94
CA ALA A 234 30.01 -15.70 15.97
C ALA A 234 28.90 -16.49 15.25
N THR A 235 27.80 -16.83 15.93
CA THR A 235 26.69 -17.59 15.35
C THR A 235 25.79 -16.69 14.49
N ALA A 236 25.59 -15.43 14.89
CA ALA A 236 24.89 -14.43 14.08
C ALA A 236 25.63 -14.15 12.76
N LYS A 237 26.96 -13.95 12.84
CA LYS A 237 27.80 -13.81 11.65
C LYS A 237 27.72 -15.02 10.71
N LYS A 238 27.61 -16.23 11.26
CA LYS A 238 27.48 -17.46 10.43
C LYS A 238 26.13 -17.54 9.70
N PHE A 239 25.06 -17.00 10.29
CA PHE A 239 23.74 -16.94 9.64
C PHE A 239 23.72 -15.89 8.52
N ASP A 240 24.32 -14.72 8.75
CA ASP A 240 24.48 -13.68 7.72
C ASP A 240 25.35 -14.17 6.55
N GLN A 241 26.44 -14.87 6.86
CA GLN A 241 27.30 -15.51 5.85
C GLN A 241 26.54 -16.57 5.04
N MET A 242 25.62 -17.30 5.68
CA MET A 242 24.79 -18.31 5.00
C MET A 242 23.69 -17.67 4.14
N ASP A 243 23.07 -16.57 4.57
CA ASP A 243 22.11 -15.81 3.75
C ASP A 243 22.81 -15.20 2.52
N GLU A 244 24.02 -14.67 2.70
CA GLU A 244 24.82 -14.14 1.60
C GLU A 244 25.29 -15.24 0.64
N ALA A 245 25.69 -16.41 1.15
CA ALA A 245 26.02 -17.57 0.32
C ALA A 245 24.79 -18.05 -0.49
N ASN A 246 23.61 -18.08 0.11
CA ASN A 246 22.37 -18.45 -0.58
C ASN A 246 21.98 -17.45 -1.68
N LYS A 247 22.19 -16.16 -1.46
CA LYS A 247 22.02 -15.13 -2.51
C LYS A 247 23.00 -15.34 -3.66
N LYS A 248 24.27 -15.60 -3.37
CA LYS A 248 25.29 -15.87 -4.40
C LYS A 248 24.98 -17.12 -5.22
N LEU A 249 24.54 -18.21 -4.57
CA LEU A 249 24.08 -19.41 -5.27
C LEU A 249 22.90 -19.12 -6.20
N CYS A 250 21.93 -18.32 -5.75
CA CYS A 250 20.81 -17.91 -6.60
C CYS A 250 21.26 -17.08 -7.82
N GLN A 251 22.24 -16.20 -7.65
CA GLN A 251 22.80 -15.43 -8.77
C GLN A 251 23.62 -16.29 -9.74
N LEU A 252 24.37 -17.27 -9.23
CA LEU A 252 25.11 -18.22 -10.05
C LEU A 252 24.15 -19.07 -10.90
N ALA A 253 23.10 -19.61 -10.28
CA ALA A 253 22.07 -20.38 -10.98
C ALA A 253 21.39 -19.55 -12.08
N LYS A 254 21.12 -18.26 -11.83
CA LYS A 254 20.61 -17.34 -12.87
C LYS A 254 21.60 -17.17 -14.02
N LYS A 255 22.88 -16.95 -13.72
CA LYS A 255 23.92 -16.78 -14.74
C LYS A 255 24.07 -18.03 -15.60
N GLU A 256 24.14 -19.21 -14.99
CA GLU A 256 24.24 -20.49 -15.71
C GLU A 256 23.01 -20.74 -16.60
N SER A 257 21.81 -20.38 -16.12
CA SER A 257 20.59 -20.49 -16.94
C SER A 257 20.62 -19.57 -18.17
N ILE A 258 21.18 -18.36 -18.05
CA ILE A 258 21.33 -17.41 -19.15
C ILE A 258 22.39 -17.90 -20.15
N ASP A 259 23.52 -18.41 -19.67
CA ASP A 259 24.58 -18.96 -20.52
C ASP A 259 24.09 -20.20 -21.28
N ALA A 260 23.33 -21.08 -20.62
CA ALA A 260 22.71 -22.23 -21.26
C ALA A 260 21.71 -21.82 -22.35
N LEU A 261 20.84 -20.84 -22.06
CA LEU A 261 19.93 -20.26 -23.05
C LEU A 261 20.71 -19.65 -24.23
N GLY A 262 21.79 -18.93 -23.97
CA GLY A 262 22.65 -18.33 -25.01
C GLY A 262 23.25 -19.38 -25.94
N LYS A 263 23.72 -20.51 -25.41
CA LYS A 263 24.23 -21.63 -26.23
C LYS A 263 23.16 -22.26 -27.10
N ILE A 264 21.95 -22.47 -26.57
CA ILE A 264 20.81 -23.01 -27.34
C ILE A 264 20.42 -22.05 -28.46
N LEU A 265 20.34 -20.74 -28.19
CA LEU A 265 20.07 -19.72 -29.20
C LEU A 265 21.14 -19.67 -30.29
N HIS A 266 22.42 -19.82 -29.92
CA HIS A 266 23.51 -19.90 -30.88
C HIS A 266 23.42 -21.13 -31.78
N GLN A 267 23.15 -22.31 -31.21
CA GLN A 267 22.93 -23.54 -31.99
C GLN A 267 21.72 -23.44 -32.92
N ALA A 268 20.61 -22.85 -32.45
CA ALA A 268 19.44 -22.60 -33.28
C ALA A 268 19.74 -21.63 -34.44
N SER A 269 20.55 -20.60 -34.21
CA SER A 269 21.02 -19.67 -35.26
C SER A 269 21.89 -20.37 -36.31
N LEU A 270 22.81 -21.24 -35.89
CA LEU A 270 23.62 -22.04 -36.81
C LEU A 270 22.76 -23.00 -37.65
N ALA A 271 21.79 -23.68 -37.02
CA ALA A 271 20.86 -24.56 -37.73
C ALA A 271 20.01 -23.79 -38.76
N MET A 272 19.53 -22.59 -38.42
CA MET A 272 18.82 -21.72 -39.36
C MET A 272 19.69 -21.28 -40.54
N LYS A 273 20.96 -20.92 -40.30
CA LYS A 273 21.92 -20.58 -41.38
C LYS A 273 22.20 -21.77 -42.31
N CYS A 274 22.33 -22.98 -41.76
CA CYS A 274 22.50 -24.19 -42.56
C CYS A 274 21.28 -24.53 -43.41
N ASN A 275 20.07 -24.26 -42.93
CA ASN A 275 18.83 -24.44 -43.71
C ASN A 275 18.65 -23.35 -44.79
N TYR A 276 19.10 -22.12 -44.53
CA TYR A 276 19.07 -21.03 -45.51
C TYR A 276 19.96 -21.35 -46.73
N ASN A 277 21.14 -21.94 -46.50
CA ASN A 277 22.05 -22.34 -47.58
C ASN A 277 21.61 -23.57 -48.38
N ARG A 278 20.50 -24.24 -48.00
CA ARG A 278 20.02 -25.46 -48.67
C ARG A 278 18.83 -25.22 -49.60
N ALA A 279 18.27 -24.01 -49.62
CA ALA A 279 17.09 -23.65 -50.41
C ALA A 279 17.41 -22.94 -51.74
N ASP A 280 18.68 -22.59 -52.00
CA ASP A 280 19.11 -21.82 -53.18
C ASP A 280 19.98 -22.61 -54.18
N ASN A 281 19.85 -23.95 -54.23
CA ASN A 281 20.45 -24.78 -55.30
C ASN A 281 19.41 -25.72 -55.92
#